data_AF-A0AA44U7M3-F1
#
_entry.id   AF-A0AA44U7M3-F1
#
_cell.length_a   1.000
_cell.length_b   1.000
_cell.length_c   1.000
_cell.angle_alpha   90.00
_cell.angle_beta   90.00
_cell.angle_gamma   90.00
#
_symmetry.space_group_name_H-M   'P 1'
#
loop_
_entity.id
_entity.type
_entity.pdbx_description
1 polymer ?
#
loop_
_entity_poly.entity_id
_entity_poly.type
_entity_poly.pdbx_seq_one_letter_code
_entity_poly.pdbx_strand_id
1 'polypeptide(L)'
;MALQDRTGQKVPSVVFRTRVGDTWKDVSTDDLFKGKKVVVFSLPGAFTPTCSSSHLPRYNELFGAFKENGVDAICCVSVNDTFVMNAWAAEEESDNIYMIPDGNGEFTEGMGMLVGKEDLGFGKRSWRYSMLVNDGVVEKMFIEPEEPGDPFKVSDADTMLKFVAPDWKAQESVAIFTKPGCQFCAKVKQALQDKGLSYEEIVLGKDATVTSVRAITGKMTAPQVFIGGKYIGGSEDLEAYLAKN
;
A
#
# COMPACT_ATOMS: atom_id res chain seq x y z
N MET A 1 28.86 -3.28 3.12
CA MET A 1 29.08 -2.18 2.15
C MET A 1 28.09 -1.08 2.50
N ALA A 2 28.42 0.18 2.25
CA ALA A 2 27.46 1.27 2.41
C ALA A 2 26.30 1.10 1.42
N LEU A 3 25.08 1.47 1.85
CA LEU A 3 23.91 1.49 0.98
C LEU A 3 24.14 2.42 -0.22
N GLN A 4 23.72 1.99 -1.41
CA GLN A 4 23.97 2.72 -2.66
C GLN A 4 22.70 3.38 -3.19
N ASP A 5 22.75 4.69 -3.45
CA ASP A 5 21.73 5.37 -4.25
C ASP A 5 21.96 5.05 -5.73
N ARG A 6 20.93 4.51 -6.40
CA ARG A 6 20.96 4.12 -7.80
C ARG A 6 20.14 5.04 -8.70
N THR A 7 19.75 6.23 -8.22
CA THR A 7 19.07 7.24 -9.03
C THR A 7 19.83 7.51 -10.34
N GLY A 8 19.10 7.50 -11.46
CA GLY A 8 19.62 7.62 -12.82
C GLY A 8 20.15 6.33 -13.44
N GLN A 9 20.17 5.21 -12.71
CA GLN A 9 20.64 3.92 -13.20
C GLN A 9 19.49 2.97 -13.53
N LYS A 10 19.74 2.01 -14.42
CA LYS A 10 18.80 0.91 -14.65
C LYS A 10 18.71 0.00 -13.42
N VAL A 11 17.51 -0.51 -13.18
CA VAL A 11 17.29 -1.61 -12.24
C VAL A 11 18.04 -2.86 -12.69
N PRO A 12 18.44 -3.76 -11.77
CA PRO A 12 19.04 -5.05 -12.10
C PRO A 12 18.16 -5.85 -13.06
N SER A 13 18.78 -6.63 -13.95
CA SER A 13 18.05 -7.57 -14.81
C SER A 13 17.93 -8.91 -14.07
N VAL A 14 16.71 -9.25 -13.64
CA VAL A 14 16.43 -10.45 -12.83
C VAL A 14 15.15 -11.13 -13.34
N VAL A 15 15.04 -12.44 -13.13
CA VAL A 15 13.82 -13.21 -13.37
C VAL A 15 13.35 -13.84 -12.05
N PHE A 16 12.23 -13.34 -11.54
CA PHE A 16 11.61 -13.83 -10.31
C PHE A 16 10.82 -15.10 -10.58
N ARG A 17 10.99 -16.11 -9.72
CA ARG A 17 10.21 -17.36 -9.76
C ARG A 17 8.95 -17.19 -8.93
N THR A 18 7.86 -16.83 -9.60
CA THR A 18 6.56 -16.60 -8.96
C THR A 18 5.65 -17.81 -9.12
N ARG A 19 4.60 -17.88 -8.30
CA ARG A 19 3.55 -18.88 -8.38
C ARG A 19 2.19 -18.20 -8.51
N VAL A 20 1.45 -18.53 -9.57
CA VAL A 20 0.08 -18.05 -9.82
C VAL A 20 -0.84 -19.26 -9.81
N GLY A 21 -1.73 -19.32 -8.81
CA GLY A 21 -2.48 -20.53 -8.49
C GLY A 21 -1.53 -21.70 -8.21
N ASP A 22 -1.67 -22.78 -8.97
CA ASP A 22 -0.81 -23.96 -8.85
C ASP A 22 0.32 -24.04 -9.88
N THR A 23 0.56 -22.97 -10.62
CA THR A 23 1.54 -22.95 -11.71
C THR A 23 2.70 -22.00 -11.43
N TRP A 24 3.90 -22.42 -11.84
CA TRP A 24 5.06 -21.55 -11.87
C TRP A 24 4.93 -20.54 -13.01
N LYS A 25 5.30 -19.30 -12.72
CA LYS A 25 5.37 -18.22 -13.70
C LYS A 25 6.65 -17.42 -13.45
N ASP A 26 7.49 -17.36 -14.46
CA ASP A 26 8.64 -16.47 -14.45
C ASP A 26 8.18 -15.03 -14.73
N VAL A 27 8.64 -14.08 -13.91
CA VAL A 27 8.37 -12.66 -14.07
C VAL A 27 9.69 -11.94 -14.14
N SER A 28 10.01 -11.32 -15.28
CA SER A 28 11.25 -10.57 -15.45
C SER A 28 11.10 -9.12 -14.96
N THR A 29 12.22 -8.48 -14.68
CA THR A 29 12.25 -7.03 -14.41
C THR A 29 11.75 -6.20 -15.60
N ASP A 30 11.93 -6.68 -16.83
CA ASP A 30 11.36 -6.04 -18.01
C ASP A 30 9.83 -6.12 -18.01
N ASP A 31 9.24 -7.25 -17.61
CA ASP A 31 7.77 -7.38 -17.48
C ASP A 31 7.20 -6.39 -16.45
N LEU A 32 7.96 -6.11 -15.39
CA LEU A 32 7.58 -5.18 -14.33
C LEU A 32 7.74 -3.73 -14.75
N PHE A 33 8.87 -3.35 -15.36
CA PHE A 33 9.29 -1.95 -15.46
C PHE A 33 9.34 -1.35 -16.87
N LYS A 34 9.43 -2.16 -17.92
CA LYS A 34 9.59 -1.65 -19.29
C LYS A 34 8.34 -0.91 -19.75
N GLY A 35 8.53 0.34 -20.19
CA GLY A 35 7.46 1.23 -20.65
C GLY A 35 6.46 1.61 -19.56
N LYS A 36 6.81 1.45 -18.28
CA LYS A 36 5.93 1.71 -17.13
C LYS A 36 6.60 2.63 -16.13
N LYS A 37 5.78 3.40 -15.41
CA LYS A 37 6.16 4.13 -14.21
C LYS A 37 5.68 3.35 -12.99
N VAL A 38 6.60 2.81 -12.21
CA VAL A 38 6.33 1.86 -11.13
C VAL A 38 6.91 2.37 -9.82
N VAL A 39 6.09 2.38 -8.78
CA VAL A 39 6.59 2.57 -7.41
C VAL A 39 7.03 1.21 -6.87
N VAL A 40 8.20 1.16 -6.26
CA VAL A 40 8.71 -0.04 -5.59
C VAL A 40 9.01 0.32 -4.14
N PHE A 41 8.63 -0.53 -3.20
CA PHE A 41 9.15 -0.48 -1.84
C PHE A 41 9.64 -1.86 -1.43
N SER A 42 10.76 -1.90 -0.73
CA SER A 42 11.41 -3.13 -0.29
C SER A 42 11.44 -3.23 1.22
N LEU A 43 11.25 -4.45 1.71
CA LEU A 43 11.01 -4.72 3.11
C LEU A 43 11.95 -5.80 3.65
N PRO A 44 12.34 -5.74 4.94
CA PRO A 44 13.23 -6.74 5.54
C PRO A 44 12.70 -8.17 5.51
N GLY A 45 11.39 -8.38 5.51
CA GLY A 45 10.78 -9.70 5.43
C GLY A 45 9.26 -9.64 5.55
N ALA A 46 8.59 -10.60 4.90
CA ALA A 46 7.17 -10.86 5.08
C ALA A 46 6.81 -11.16 6.56
N PHE A 47 5.57 -10.85 6.96
CA PHE A 47 5.04 -11.04 8.32
C PHE A 47 5.77 -10.30 9.46
N THR A 48 6.61 -9.31 9.15
CA THR A 48 7.29 -8.51 10.17
C THR A 48 6.44 -7.29 10.60
N PRO A 49 6.49 -6.86 11.88
CA PRO A 49 5.45 -5.98 12.44
C PRO A 49 5.23 -4.64 11.70
N THR A 50 6.30 -3.90 11.41
CA THR A 50 6.21 -2.58 10.73
C THR A 50 5.73 -2.72 9.29
N CYS A 51 6.13 -3.82 8.64
CA CYS A 51 5.76 -4.12 7.26
C CYS A 51 4.26 -4.35 7.12
N SER A 52 3.69 -5.14 8.03
CA SER A 52 2.28 -5.54 8.06
C SER A 52 1.33 -4.48 8.63
N SER A 53 1.76 -3.70 9.62
CA SER A 53 0.84 -2.79 10.33
C SER A 53 0.63 -1.43 9.66
N SER A 54 1.56 -0.98 8.81
CA SER A 54 1.53 0.41 8.31
C SER A 54 2.12 0.58 6.92
N HIS A 55 3.28 -0.02 6.63
CA HIS A 55 3.99 0.26 5.38
C HIS A 55 3.24 -0.27 4.15
N LEU A 56 3.03 -1.59 4.07
CA LEU A 56 2.31 -2.22 2.95
C LEU A 56 0.84 -1.75 2.87
N PRO A 57 0.07 -1.70 3.98
CA PRO A 57 -1.33 -1.23 3.94
C PRO A 57 -1.47 0.18 3.37
N ARG A 58 -0.58 1.11 3.74
CA ARG A 58 -0.68 2.50 3.27
C ARG A 58 -0.41 2.64 1.78
N TYR A 59 0.51 1.86 1.20
CA TYR A 59 0.68 1.80 -0.26
C TYR A 59 -0.55 1.21 -0.95
N ASN A 60 -1.17 0.18 -0.36
CA ASN A 60 -2.41 -0.41 -0.89
C ASN A 60 -3.57 0.60 -0.87
N GLU A 61 -3.72 1.33 0.24
CA GLU A 61 -4.72 2.40 0.40
C GLU A 61 -4.54 3.52 -0.62
N LEU A 62 -3.29 3.98 -0.82
CA LEU A 62 -2.98 5.10 -1.72
C LEU A 62 -2.85 4.71 -3.20
N PHE A 63 -3.08 3.44 -3.56
CA PHE A 63 -2.94 2.97 -4.94
C PHE A 63 -3.74 3.80 -5.95
N GLY A 64 -4.98 4.15 -5.61
CA GLY A 64 -5.83 4.98 -6.47
C GLY A 64 -5.19 6.35 -6.77
N ALA A 65 -4.68 7.02 -5.74
CA ALA A 65 -4.00 8.31 -5.87
C ALA A 65 -2.71 8.21 -6.67
N PHE A 66 -1.91 7.15 -6.47
CA PHE A 66 -0.74 6.89 -7.31
C PHE A 66 -1.12 6.72 -8.79
N LYS A 67 -2.16 5.93 -9.06
CA LYS A 67 -2.64 5.65 -10.41
C LYS A 67 -3.16 6.90 -11.11
N GLU A 68 -3.92 7.74 -10.42
CA GLU A 68 -4.38 9.04 -10.92
C GLU A 68 -3.22 9.97 -11.30
N ASN A 69 -2.07 9.80 -10.65
CA ASN A 69 -0.85 10.59 -10.90
C ASN A 69 0.17 9.84 -11.79
N GLY A 70 -0.31 8.89 -12.60
CA GLY A 70 0.45 8.28 -13.69
C GLY A 70 1.39 7.15 -13.27
N VAL A 71 1.21 6.56 -12.08
CA VAL A 71 1.89 5.31 -11.69
C VAL A 71 1.08 4.12 -12.20
N ASP A 72 1.72 3.25 -12.98
CA ASP A 72 1.08 2.08 -13.59
C ASP A 72 0.91 0.91 -12.62
N ALA A 73 1.85 0.77 -11.68
CA ALA A 73 1.87 -0.32 -10.71
C ALA A 73 2.65 0.05 -9.45
N ILE A 74 2.34 -0.65 -8.36
CA ILE A 74 3.12 -0.60 -7.13
C ILE A 74 3.61 -2.01 -6.83
N CYS A 75 4.91 -2.17 -6.56
CA CYS A 75 5.53 -3.45 -6.23
C CYS A 75 6.07 -3.43 -4.79
N CYS A 76 5.77 -4.48 -4.04
CA CYS A 76 6.42 -4.79 -2.77
C CYS A 76 7.46 -5.88 -2.99
N VAL A 77 8.75 -5.56 -2.78
CA VAL A 77 9.84 -6.53 -2.88
C VAL A 77 10.23 -7.00 -1.48
N SER A 78 10.42 -8.31 -1.33
CA SER A 78 11.10 -8.83 -0.15
C SER A 78 11.95 -10.04 -0.49
N VAL A 79 13.00 -10.26 0.28
CA VAL A 79 13.88 -11.43 0.13
C VAL A 79 13.18 -12.63 0.76
N ASN A 80 12.14 -13.10 0.11
CA ASN A 80 11.32 -14.24 0.49
C ASN A 80 10.89 -14.97 -0.79
N ASP A 81 10.63 -16.27 -0.69
CA ASP A 81 10.10 -17.05 -1.82
C ASP A 81 8.61 -16.76 -2.06
N THR A 82 8.11 -17.20 -3.21
CA THR A 82 6.73 -16.95 -3.65
C THR A 82 5.68 -17.57 -2.76
N PHE A 83 5.97 -18.64 -2.02
CA PHE A 83 4.98 -19.27 -1.15
C PHE A 83 4.69 -18.38 0.05
N VAL A 84 5.76 -17.89 0.67
CA VAL A 84 5.69 -16.92 1.77
C VAL A 84 5.05 -15.62 1.30
N MET A 85 5.51 -15.06 0.18
CA MET A 85 4.96 -13.81 -0.34
C MET A 85 3.49 -13.91 -0.73
N ASN A 86 3.03 -15.03 -1.29
CA ASN A 86 1.61 -15.22 -1.64
C ASN A 86 0.73 -15.37 -0.39
N ALA A 87 1.20 -16.14 0.61
CA ALA A 87 0.47 -16.29 1.86
C ALA A 87 0.34 -14.94 2.58
N TRP A 88 1.43 -14.16 2.57
CA TRP A 88 1.44 -12.83 3.15
C TRP A 88 0.54 -11.86 2.40
N ALA A 89 0.57 -11.88 1.06
CA ALA A 89 -0.30 -11.06 0.23
C ALA A 89 -1.80 -11.23 0.57
N ALA A 90 -2.20 -12.49 0.82
CA ALA A 90 -3.55 -12.87 1.18
C ALA A 90 -3.93 -12.44 2.61
N GLU A 91 -3.00 -12.51 3.56
CA GLU A 91 -3.23 -12.03 4.93
C GLU A 91 -3.38 -10.51 5.01
N GLU A 92 -2.63 -9.78 4.18
CA GLU A 92 -2.60 -8.32 4.15
C GLU A 92 -3.68 -7.70 3.24
N GLU A 93 -4.48 -8.53 2.56
CA GLU A 93 -5.52 -8.09 1.60
C GLU A 93 -4.98 -7.05 0.59
N SER A 94 -3.75 -7.31 0.11
CA SER A 94 -2.94 -6.36 -0.67
C SER A 94 -3.22 -6.39 -2.18
N ASP A 95 -4.50 -6.45 -2.56
CA ASP A 95 -4.95 -6.70 -3.95
C ASP A 95 -4.40 -5.71 -4.99
N ASN A 96 -4.02 -4.48 -4.58
CA ASN A 96 -3.48 -3.48 -5.49
C ASN A 96 -1.95 -3.50 -5.63
N ILE A 97 -1.27 -4.39 -4.90
CA ILE A 97 0.20 -4.43 -4.82
C ILE A 97 0.74 -5.70 -5.47
N TYR A 98 1.73 -5.54 -6.35
CA TYR A 98 2.47 -6.68 -6.90
C TYR A 98 3.53 -7.15 -5.91
N MET A 99 3.29 -8.29 -5.30
CA MET A 99 4.19 -8.91 -4.32
C MET A 99 5.31 -9.68 -5.05
N ILE A 100 6.54 -9.17 -4.98
CA ILE A 100 7.71 -9.67 -5.73
C ILE A 100 8.60 -10.54 -4.82
N PRO A 101 8.69 -11.86 -5.08
CA PRO A 101 9.49 -12.78 -4.28
C PRO A 101 10.95 -12.81 -4.74
N ASP A 102 11.76 -11.88 -4.24
CA ASP A 102 13.21 -11.86 -4.47
C ASP A 102 13.93 -12.90 -3.58
N GLY A 103 13.49 -14.16 -3.63
CA GLY A 103 13.89 -15.20 -2.67
C GLY A 103 15.40 -15.49 -2.62
N ASN A 104 16.12 -15.24 -3.73
CA ASN A 104 17.57 -15.36 -3.80
C ASN A 104 18.30 -14.06 -3.38
N GLY A 105 17.58 -12.95 -3.24
CA GLY A 105 18.14 -11.63 -3.00
C GLY A 105 18.88 -11.04 -4.19
N GLU A 106 18.71 -11.58 -5.40
CA GLU A 106 19.45 -11.17 -6.61
C GLU A 106 19.12 -9.73 -7.00
N PHE A 107 17.83 -9.35 -6.96
CA PHE A 107 17.43 -7.99 -7.26
C PHE A 107 17.91 -7.04 -6.17
N THR A 108 17.72 -7.42 -4.91
CA THR A 108 18.16 -6.66 -3.74
C THR A 108 19.68 -6.45 -3.71
N GLU A 109 20.46 -7.47 -4.06
CA GLU A 109 21.92 -7.39 -4.17
C GLU A 109 22.33 -6.47 -5.32
N GLY A 110 21.71 -6.62 -6.49
CA GLY A 110 21.96 -5.74 -7.63
C GLY A 110 21.57 -4.28 -7.34
N MET A 111 20.58 -4.05 -6.48
CA MET A 111 20.22 -2.72 -5.99
C MET A 111 21.19 -2.17 -4.94
N GLY A 112 22.14 -2.97 -4.45
CA GLY A 112 23.07 -2.59 -3.38
C GLY A 112 22.40 -2.48 -2.00
N MET A 113 21.23 -3.11 -1.84
CA MET A 113 20.38 -3.02 -0.64
C MET A 113 20.36 -4.32 0.18
N LEU A 114 21.20 -5.31 -0.16
CA LEU A 114 21.27 -6.57 0.57
C LEU A 114 22.14 -6.42 1.81
N VAL A 115 21.53 -6.63 2.98
CA VAL A 115 22.18 -6.50 4.30
C VAL A 115 22.05 -7.78 5.11
N GLY A 116 22.96 -7.99 6.06
CA GLY A 116 22.82 -9.03 7.08
C GLY A 116 21.85 -8.59 8.17
N LYS A 117 20.95 -9.49 8.56
CA LYS A 117 20.04 -9.37 9.71
C LYS A 117 20.11 -10.64 10.57
N GLU A 118 21.33 -11.14 10.78
CA GLU A 118 21.62 -12.35 11.53
C GLU A 118 21.24 -12.23 13.02
N ASP A 119 21.25 -11.01 13.55
CA ASP A 119 20.80 -10.67 14.90
C ASP A 119 19.32 -11.02 15.14
N LEU A 120 18.50 -11.01 14.08
CA LEU A 120 17.10 -11.43 14.10
C LEU A 120 16.90 -12.86 13.58
N GLY A 121 17.97 -13.56 13.20
CA GLY A 121 17.90 -14.90 12.60
C GLY A 121 17.39 -14.91 11.14
N PHE A 122 17.44 -13.77 10.44
CA PHE A 122 16.90 -13.68 9.08
C PHE A 122 17.93 -14.00 8.00
N GLY A 123 19.22 -13.99 8.33
CA GLY A 123 20.28 -14.07 7.32
C GLY A 123 20.32 -12.78 6.47
N LYS A 124 20.62 -12.92 5.18
CA LYS A 124 20.63 -11.77 4.26
C LYS A 124 19.21 -11.37 3.84
N ARG A 125 18.88 -10.08 3.94
CA ARG A 125 17.59 -9.49 3.59
C ARG A 125 17.75 -8.13 2.95
N SER A 126 16.67 -7.58 2.40
CA SER A 126 16.66 -6.20 1.93
C SER A 126 16.70 -5.23 3.10
N TRP A 127 17.49 -4.17 2.94
CA TRP A 127 17.27 -2.93 3.66
C TRP A 127 15.94 -2.30 3.25
N ARG A 128 15.35 -1.47 4.12
CA ARG A 128 14.09 -0.79 3.83
C ARG A 128 14.35 0.43 2.95
N TYR A 129 13.67 0.48 1.80
CA TYR A 129 13.70 1.64 0.91
C TYR A 129 12.45 1.68 0.04
N SER A 130 12.17 2.83 -0.55
CA SER A 130 11.26 2.93 -1.68
C SER A 130 11.94 3.64 -2.85
N MET A 131 11.41 3.43 -4.05
CA MET A 131 11.90 4.06 -5.26
C MET A 131 10.80 4.23 -6.30
N LEU A 132 10.99 5.24 -7.15
CA LEU A 132 10.22 5.43 -8.36
C LEU A 132 11.06 4.96 -9.54
N VAL A 133 10.53 4.05 -10.34
CA VAL A 133 11.17 3.51 -11.54
C VAL A 133 10.36 3.91 -12.76
N ASN A 134 11.00 4.52 -13.76
CA ASN A 134 10.37 4.87 -15.03
C ASN A 134 11.14 4.21 -16.18
N ASP A 135 10.46 3.35 -16.93
CA ASP A 135 11.04 2.56 -18.02
C ASP A 135 12.33 1.83 -17.61
N GLY A 136 12.28 1.18 -16.44
CA GLY A 136 13.42 0.45 -15.87
C GLY A 136 14.56 1.32 -15.33
N VAL A 137 14.45 2.65 -15.36
CA VAL A 137 15.43 3.57 -14.76
C VAL A 137 14.92 4.09 -13.43
N VAL A 138 15.75 4.05 -12.39
CA VAL A 138 15.42 4.59 -11.07
C VAL A 138 15.40 6.12 -11.13
N GLU A 139 14.24 6.75 -11.02
CA GLU A 139 14.10 8.21 -11.02
C GLU A 139 14.39 8.82 -9.65
N LYS A 140 14.03 8.11 -8.59
CA LYS A 140 14.24 8.55 -7.20
C LYS A 140 14.31 7.35 -6.27
N MET A 141 15.20 7.40 -5.29
CA MET A 141 15.20 6.49 -4.14
C MET A 141 15.01 7.24 -2.82
N PHE A 142 14.32 6.59 -1.89
CA PHE A 142 14.18 6.97 -0.50
C PHE A 142 14.68 5.80 0.35
N ILE A 143 15.98 5.85 0.68
CA ILE A 143 16.67 4.83 1.46
C ILE A 143 16.54 5.20 2.93
N GLU A 144 16.05 4.29 3.77
CA GLU A 144 15.97 4.54 5.21
C GLU A 144 17.36 4.77 5.83
N PRO A 145 17.49 5.66 6.82
CA PRO A 145 18.78 5.92 7.47
C PRO A 145 19.25 4.69 8.25
N GLU A 146 20.56 4.40 8.19
CA GLU A 146 21.19 3.30 8.94
C GLU A 146 21.20 3.58 10.45
N GLU A 147 20.04 3.40 11.08
CA GLU A 147 19.81 3.56 12.51
C GLU A 147 19.44 2.20 13.14
N PRO A 148 19.70 2.00 14.46
CA PRO A 148 19.27 0.80 15.16
C PRO A 148 17.76 0.57 15.06
N GLY A 149 17.36 -0.70 14.96
CA GLY A 149 15.97 -1.11 14.88
C GLY A 149 15.47 -1.26 13.43
N ASP A 150 14.21 -0.87 13.20
CA ASP A 150 13.54 -0.97 11.91
C ASP A 150 13.05 0.43 11.48
N PRO A 151 13.96 1.29 10.97
CA PRO A 151 13.63 2.66 10.63
C PRO A 151 12.58 2.71 9.52
N PHE A 152 11.60 3.59 9.67
CA PHE A 152 10.54 3.86 8.70
C PHE A 152 10.18 5.35 8.75
N LYS A 153 10.96 6.17 8.04
CA LYS A 153 10.90 7.64 8.09
C LYS A 153 10.81 8.30 6.71
N VAL A 154 11.26 7.64 5.66
CA VAL A 154 11.38 8.25 4.31
C VAL A 154 10.85 7.37 3.19
N SER A 155 10.75 6.05 3.43
CA SER A 155 10.30 5.09 2.43
C SER A 155 8.77 4.91 2.38
N ASP A 156 8.03 5.66 3.21
CA ASP A 156 6.58 5.59 3.31
C ASP A 156 5.86 6.07 2.04
N ALA A 157 4.62 5.59 1.90
CA ALA A 157 3.79 5.88 0.74
C ALA A 157 3.44 7.37 0.61
N ASP A 158 3.26 8.09 1.72
CA ASP A 158 2.95 9.51 1.68
C ASP A 158 4.16 10.33 1.20
N THR A 159 5.38 10.00 1.62
CA THR A 159 6.61 10.60 1.10
C THR A 159 6.76 10.35 -0.39
N MET A 160 6.54 9.10 -0.84
CA MET A 160 6.58 8.77 -2.27
C MET A 160 5.49 9.49 -3.07
N LEU A 161 4.24 9.51 -2.57
CA LEU A 161 3.13 10.16 -3.27
C LEU A 161 3.32 11.66 -3.38
N LYS A 162 3.82 12.33 -2.33
CA LYS A 162 4.19 13.75 -2.39
C LYS A 162 5.30 14.02 -3.41
N PHE A 163 6.22 13.08 -3.61
CA PHE A 163 7.23 13.22 -4.66
C PHE A 163 6.63 13.06 -6.06
N VAL A 164 5.75 12.07 -6.25
CA VAL A 164 5.05 11.82 -7.52
C VAL A 164 4.06 12.94 -7.86
N ALA A 165 3.39 13.48 -6.85
CA ALA A 165 2.34 14.49 -6.95
C ALA A 165 2.52 15.54 -5.84
N PRO A 166 3.37 16.58 -6.04
CA PRO A 166 3.66 17.58 -5.01
C PRO A 166 2.46 18.37 -4.49
N ASP A 167 1.43 18.53 -5.33
CA ASP A 167 0.19 19.22 -4.99
C ASP A 167 -0.85 18.29 -4.32
N TRP A 168 -0.58 16.98 -4.27
CA TRP A 168 -1.46 16.04 -3.59
C TRP A 168 -1.51 16.35 -2.09
N LYS A 169 -2.72 16.34 -1.55
CA LYS A 169 -2.97 16.52 -0.12
C LYS A 169 -3.67 15.28 0.39
N ALA A 170 -3.20 14.78 1.53
CA ALA A 170 -3.88 13.71 2.24
C ALA A 170 -5.32 14.15 2.53
N GLN A 171 -6.28 13.36 2.04
CA GLN A 171 -7.67 13.49 2.44
C GLN A 171 -7.82 13.03 3.89
N GLU A 172 -8.81 13.60 4.58
CA GLU A 172 -9.21 13.05 5.88
C GLU A 172 -9.74 11.63 5.69
N SER A 173 -9.42 10.72 6.62
CA SER A 173 -9.92 9.36 6.58
C SER A 173 -11.45 9.36 6.66
N VAL A 174 -12.09 8.73 5.67
CA VAL A 174 -13.55 8.58 5.62
C VAL A 174 -13.90 7.12 5.84
N ALA A 175 -14.80 6.85 6.79
CA ALA A 175 -15.34 5.52 7.03
C ALA A 175 -16.87 5.56 6.99
N ILE A 176 -17.49 4.58 6.35
CA ILE A 176 -18.93 4.46 6.21
C ILE A 176 -19.40 3.07 6.62
N PHE A 177 -20.31 3.00 7.59
CA PHE A 177 -21.07 1.78 7.88
C PHE A 177 -22.26 1.67 6.93
N THR A 178 -22.37 0.56 6.20
CA THR A 178 -23.45 0.34 5.22
C THR A 178 -24.22 -0.95 5.46
N LYS A 179 -25.30 -1.18 4.70
CA LYS A 179 -26.04 -2.45 4.72
C LYS A 179 -26.40 -2.84 3.29
N PRO A 180 -26.37 -4.15 2.91
CA PRO A 180 -26.82 -4.59 1.60
C PRO A 180 -28.26 -4.14 1.31
N GLY A 181 -28.50 -3.61 0.10
CA GLY A 181 -29.81 -3.11 -0.34
C GLY A 181 -30.24 -1.74 0.20
N CYS A 182 -29.39 -1.05 0.98
CA CYS A 182 -29.68 0.26 1.55
C CYS A 182 -29.54 1.40 0.53
N GLN A 183 -30.65 2.03 0.14
CA GLN A 183 -30.64 3.15 -0.82
C GLN A 183 -29.92 4.40 -0.28
N PHE A 184 -30.09 4.72 1.01
CA PHE A 184 -29.38 5.83 1.64
C PHE A 184 -27.86 5.63 1.65
N CYS A 185 -27.41 4.38 1.80
CA CYS A 185 -26.00 4.03 1.76
C CYS A 185 -25.43 4.23 0.35
N ALA A 186 -26.19 3.87 -0.69
CA ALA A 186 -25.81 4.16 -2.08
C ALA A 186 -25.71 5.67 -2.33
N LYS A 187 -26.65 6.47 -1.81
CA LYS A 187 -26.63 7.94 -1.93
C LYS A 187 -25.38 8.55 -1.28
N VAL A 188 -25.04 8.11 -0.06
CA VAL A 188 -23.81 8.55 0.62
C VAL A 188 -22.56 8.20 -0.19
N LYS A 189 -22.46 6.96 -0.68
CA LYS A 189 -21.31 6.52 -1.47
C LYS A 189 -21.16 7.36 -2.75
N GLN A 190 -22.27 7.64 -3.44
CA GLN A 190 -22.24 8.50 -4.61
C GLN A 190 -21.80 9.94 -4.25
N ALA A 191 -22.33 10.52 -3.17
CA ALA A 191 -21.95 11.87 -2.75
C ALA A 191 -20.46 12.01 -2.41
N LEU A 192 -19.86 10.98 -1.80
CA LEU A 192 -18.42 10.93 -1.55
C LEU A 192 -17.62 10.82 -2.85
N GLN A 193 -18.06 9.93 -3.77
CA GLN A 193 -17.43 9.78 -5.09
C GLN A 193 -17.50 11.07 -5.93
N ASP A 194 -18.63 11.77 -5.92
CA ASP A 194 -18.83 13.03 -6.65
C ASP A 194 -17.90 14.14 -6.13
N LYS A 195 -17.46 14.04 -4.86
CA LYS A 195 -16.49 14.92 -4.23
C LYS A 195 -15.04 14.41 -4.34
N GLY A 196 -14.81 13.27 -4.98
CA GLY A 196 -13.49 12.65 -5.09
C GLY A 196 -12.93 12.13 -3.77
N LEU A 197 -13.79 11.84 -2.78
CA LEU A 197 -13.39 11.34 -1.48
C LEU A 197 -13.35 9.81 -1.49
N SER A 198 -12.18 9.24 -1.22
CA SER A 198 -12.07 7.80 -0.96
C SER A 198 -12.56 7.48 0.44
N TYR A 199 -13.13 6.28 0.62
CA TYR A 199 -13.69 5.86 1.89
C TYR A 199 -13.52 4.35 2.12
N GLU A 200 -13.45 3.97 3.39
CA GLU A 200 -13.57 2.58 3.84
C GLU A 200 -15.04 2.25 4.07
N GLU A 201 -15.54 1.17 3.43
CA GLU A 201 -16.90 0.68 3.63
C GLU A 201 -16.93 -0.51 4.59
N ILE A 202 -17.61 -0.35 5.73
CA ILE A 202 -17.81 -1.40 6.74
C ILE A 202 -19.24 -1.93 6.59
N VAL A 203 -19.39 -3.10 5.97
CA VAL A 203 -20.70 -3.67 5.64
C VAL A 203 -21.28 -4.42 6.84
N LEU A 204 -22.43 -3.95 7.33
CA LEU A 204 -23.15 -4.61 8.42
C LEU A 204 -23.68 -5.97 7.99
N GLY A 205 -23.33 -7.01 8.76
CA GLY A 205 -23.64 -8.41 8.50
C GLY A 205 -22.49 -9.17 7.83
N LYS A 206 -21.41 -8.49 7.42
CA LYS A 206 -20.18 -9.10 6.93
C LYS A 206 -18.98 -8.68 7.77
N ASP A 207 -18.71 -7.37 7.83
CA ASP A 207 -17.49 -6.82 8.43
C ASP A 207 -17.75 -6.36 9.87
N ALA A 208 -18.97 -5.93 10.18
CA ALA A 208 -19.40 -5.56 11.52
C ALA A 208 -20.88 -5.88 11.77
N THR A 209 -21.35 -5.66 13.00
CA THR A 209 -22.77 -5.77 13.35
C THR A 209 -23.31 -4.43 13.84
N VAL A 210 -24.65 -4.34 13.95
CA VAL A 210 -25.33 -3.14 14.51
C VAL A 210 -24.83 -2.82 15.92
N THR A 211 -24.32 -3.80 16.67
CA THR A 211 -23.70 -3.58 17.98
C THR A 211 -22.52 -2.62 17.90
N SER A 212 -21.63 -2.78 16.91
CA SER A 212 -20.48 -1.90 16.71
C SER A 212 -20.95 -0.47 16.43
N VAL A 213 -21.90 -0.32 15.51
CA VAL A 213 -22.48 1.00 15.16
C VAL A 213 -23.10 1.67 16.39
N ARG A 214 -23.90 0.94 17.16
CA ARG A 214 -24.53 1.47 18.37
C ARG A 214 -23.51 1.86 19.43
N ALA A 215 -22.46 1.07 19.60
CA ALA A 215 -21.41 1.37 20.58
C ALA A 215 -20.67 2.67 20.27
N ILE A 216 -20.40 2.95 19.00
CA ILE A 216 -19.58 4.11 18.60
C ILE A 216 -20.39 5.35 18.23
N THR A 217 -21.63 5.21 17.74
CA THR A 217 -22.49 6.33 17.29
C THR A 217 -23.70 6.59 18.20
N GLY A 218 -24.09 5.62 19.02
CA GLY A 218 -25.39 5.62 19.69
C GLY A 218 -26.59 5.39 18.75
N LYS A 219 -26.37 5.12 17.46
CA LYS A 219 -27.43 4.86 16.46
C LYS A 219 -27.53 3.36 16.14
N MET A 220 -28.65 2.96 15.55
CA MET A 220 -28.90 1.56 15.17
C MET A 220 -29.17 1.37 13.67
N THR A 221 -28.97 2.42 12.87
CA THR A 221 -29.30 2.45 11.44
C THR A 221 -28.04 2.69 10.61
N ALA A 222 -28.01 2.18 9.39
CA ALA A 222 -27.03 2.57 8.36
C ALA A 222 -27.71 3.52 7.35
N PRO A 223 -26.99 4.43 6.68
CA PRO A 223 -25.54 4.63 6.79
C PRO A 223 -25.12 5.42 8.03
N GLN A 224 -23.88 5.22 8.49
CA GLN A 224 -23.21 6.10 9.47
C GLN A 224 -21.83 6.47 8.96
N VAL A 225 -21.54 7.77 8.88
CA VAL A 225 -20.33 8.32 8.25
C VAL A 225 -19.44 8.98 9.28
N PHE A 226 -18.13 8.76 9.14
CA PHE A 226 -17.07 9.42 9.88
C PHE A 226 -16.09 10.06 8.91
N ILE A 227 -15.63 11.28 9.21
CA ILE A 227 -14.62 11.99 8.42
C ILE A 227 -13.61 12.60 9.41
N GLY A 228 -12.32 12.28 9.23
CA GLY A 228 -11.25 12.87 10.05
C GLY A 228 -11.38 12.55 11.54
N GLY A 229 -11.92 11.37 11.88
CA GLY A 229 -12.21 10.95 13.26
C GLY A 229 -13.46 11.60 13.87
N LYS A 230 -14.17 12.46 13.15
CA LYS A 230 -15.44 13.06 13.60
C LYS A 230 -16.62 12.26 13.07
N TYR A 231 -17.58 11.99 13.94
CA TYR A 231 -18.86 11.41 13.56
C TYR A 231 -19.72 12.46 12.85
N ILE A 232 -20.09 12.20 11.59
CA ILE A 232 -20.88 13.11 10.75
C ILE A 232 -22.37 12.77 10.85
N GLY A 233 -22.74 11.49 10.77
CA GLY A 233 -24.12 11.05 10.85
C GLY A 233 -24.57 10.22 9.64
N GLY A 234 -25.85 10.32 9.29
CA GLY A 234 -26.47 9.60 8.18
C GLY A 234 -26.35 10.34 6.84
N SER A 235 -27.19 9.95 5.87
CA SER A 235 -27.16 10.53 4.51
C SER A 235 -27.42 12.05 4.50
N GLU A 236 -28.44 12.50 5.22
CA GLU A 236 -28.79 13.93 5.27
C GLU A 236 -27.71 14.76 5.98
N ASP A 237 -27.13 14.21 7.04
CA ASP A 237 -26.06 14.88 7.79
C ASP A 237 -24.80 15.05 6.92
N LEU A 238 -24.44 14.03 6.12
CA LEU A 238 -23.32 14.13 5.19
C LEU A 238 -23.58 15.17 4.10
N GLU A 239 -24.78 15.20 3.51
CA GLU A 239 -25.13 16.22 2.52
C GLU A 239 -25.00 17.64 3.09
N ALA A 240 -25.49 17.85 4.31
CA ALA A 240 -25.35 19.13 5.00
C ALA A 240 -23.88 19.47 5.33
N TYR A 241 -23.04 18.47 5.61
CA TYR A 241 -21.61 18.63 5.85
C TYR A 241 -20.85 19.01 4.57
N LEU A 242 -21.09 18.30 3.46
CA LEU A 242 -20.44 18.51 2.15
C LEU A 242 -20.92 19.78 1.41
N ALA A 243 -22.04 20.36 1.84
CA ALA A 243 -22.51 21.66 1.36
C ALA A 243 -21.79 22.83 2.05
N LYS A 244 -21.20 22.60 3.23
CA LYS A 244 -20.51 23.63 4.03
C LYS A 244 -18.99 23.61 3.89
N ASN A 245 -18.45 22.51 3.36
CA ASN A 245 -17.01 22.26 3.20
C ASN A 245 -16.74 21.80 1.77
#